data_AF-A0A1B0BQV0-F1
#
_entry.id   AF-A0A1B0BQV0-F1
#
_cell.length_a   1.000
_cell.length_b   1.000
_cell.length_c   1.000
_cell.angle_alpha   90.00
_cell.angle_beta   90.00
_cell.angle_gamma   90.00
#
_symmetry.space_group_name_H-M   'P 1'
#
loop_
_entity.id
_entity.type
_entity.pdbx_description
1 polymer ?
#
loop_
_entity_poly.entity_id
_entity_poly.type
_entity_poly.pdbx_seq_one_letter_code
_entity_poly.pdbx_strand_id
1 'polypeptide(L)'
;MPEAWYSSQSATARVDNYILQHQRQFEQQLKDIDRQLEDFRSSYALRLSVIEAYDQIVADKLKEMENKFYPLEMLNEVNDFCVEKYRDKIPIAHTVKSNLKESMRKASSALSAMVKNPEDTLKNMRNHFIKATDTYFITNLNNFLNQMNSAACMANTKFDDAFDYYSMQIYATFTAIGEAAGFISNCMAGHDVCSPCNDENLSAVKGRCPYHMAWHLEDDDLSGETIFNPFKGINKTTPCLQINFITNDFVNNVELNK
;
A
#
# COMPACT_ATOMS: atom_id res chain seq x y z
N MET A 1 -29.32 -41.73 -21.89
CA MET A 1 -29.76 -43.14 -21.79
C MET A 1 -30.16 -43.64 -23.16
N PRO A 2 -29.85 -44.90 -23.48
CA PRO A 2 -30.85 -45.73 -24.15
C PRO A 2 -31.04 -47.08 -23.43
N GLU A 3 -32.28 -47.34 -23.04
CA GLU A 3 -32.79 -48.47 -22.24
C GLU A 3 -32.91 -49.81 -23.00
N ALA A 4 -32.19 -50.03 -24.11
CA ALA A 4 -32.54 -51.11 -25.05
C ALA A 4 -31.73 -52.43 -24.93
N TRP A 5 -30.89 -52.65 -23.91
CA TRP A 5 -29.96 -53.80 -23.89
C TRP A 5 -30.15 -54.79 -22.72
N TYR A 6 -31.21 -54.69 -21.94
CA TYR A 6 -31.35 -55.49 -20.70
C TYR A 6 -31.98 -56.89 -20.87
N SER A 7 -32.39 -57.33 -22.07
CA SER A 7 -33.14 -58.57 -22.21
C SER A 7 -32.33 -59.85 -22.46
N SER A 8 -30.98 -59.82 -22.52
CA SER A 8 -30.20 -61.06 -22.73
C SER A 8 -28.79 -61.11 -22.12
N GLN A 9 -28.49 -60.35 -21.05
CA GLN A 9 -27.18 -60.44 -20.40
C GLN A 9 -27.16 -61.56 -19.33
N SER A 10 -26.13 -62.42 -19.41
CA SER A 10 -25.79 -63.41 -18.38
C SER A 10 -25.54 -62.73 -17.02
N ALA A 11 -25.74 -63.45 -15.92
CA ALA A 11 -25.54 -62.90 -14.58
C ALA A 11 -24.14 -62.27 -14.40
N THR A 12 -23.12 -62.87 -15.02
CA THR A 12 -21.74 -62.39 -15.05
C THR A 12 -21.62 -61.03 -15.75
N ALA A 13 -22.23 -60.85 -16.92
CA ALA A 13 -22.17 -59.60 -17.67
C ALA A 13 -22.84 -58.42 -16.93
N ARG A 14 -23.86 -58.68 -16.10
CA ARG A 14 -24.49 -57.65 -15.25
C ARG A 14 -23.59 -57.23 -14.10
N VAL A 15 -22.90 -58.19 -13.47
CA VAL A 15 -21.95 -57.93 -12.38
C VAL A 15 -20.75 -57.14 -12.92
N ASP A 16 -20.21 -57.53 -14.08
CA ASP A 16 -19.09 -56.81 -14.71
C ASP A 16 -19.47 -55.37 -15.08
N ASN A 17 -20.66 -55.16 -15.65
CA ASN A 17 -21.17 -53.81 -15.93
C ASN A 17 -21.36 -52.97 -14.66
N TYR A 18 -21.87 -53.57 -13.58
CA TYR A 18 -22.01 -52.90 -12.29
C TYR A 18 -20.66 -52.47 -11.71
N ILE A 19 -19.66 -53.37 -11.69
CA ILE A 19 -18.31 -53.07 -11.21
C ILE A 19 -17.70 -51.92 -12.02
N LEU A 20 -17.83 -51.97 -13.34
CA LEU A 20 -17.26 -50.97 -14.24
C LEU A 20 -17.93 -49.60 -14.10
N GLN A 21 -19.24 -49.59 -13.89
CA GLN A 21 -19.98 -48.35 -13.61
C GLN A 21 -19.58 -47.75 -12.25
N HIS A 22 -19.45 -48.57 -11.21
CA HIS A 22 -18.97 -48.12 -9.90
C HIS A 22 -17.58 -47.52 -10.00
N GLN A 23 -16.65 -48.17 -10.71
CA GLN A 23 -15.30 -47.66 -10.93
C GLN A 23 -15.31 -46.28 -11.60
N ARG A 24 -16.13 -46.08 -12.64
CA ARG A 24 -16.27 -44.77 -13.31
C ARG A 24 -16.80 -43.69 -12.38
N GLN A 25 -17.81 -44.00 -11.56
CA GLN A 25 -18.38 -43.06 -10.61
C GLN A 25 -17.34 -42.61 -9.58
N PHE A 26 -16.55 -43.53 -9.04
CA PHE A 26 -15.48 -43.19 -8.10
C PHE A 26 -14.35 -42.40 -8.74
N GLU A 27 -13.94 -42.75 -9.96
CA GLU A 27 -12.92 -42.00 -10.68
C GLU A 27 -13.37 -40.55 -10.92
N GLN A 28 -14.65 -40.35 -11.24
CA GLN A 28 -15.22 -39.02 -11.36
C GLN A 28 -15.18 -38.25 -10.04
N GLN A 29 -15.57 -38.89 -8.93
CA GLN A 29 -15.50 -38.24 -7.61
C GLN A 29 -14.07 -37.85 -7.23
N LEU A 30 -13.07 -38.70 -7.52
CA LEU A 30 -11.67 -38.36 -7.28
C LEU A 30 -11.20 -37.16 -8.12
N LYS A 31 -11.65 -37.06 -9.38
CA LYS A 31 -11.37 -35.89 -10.24
C LYS A 31 -12.02 -34.62 -9.69
N ASP A 32 -13.24 -34.71 -9.19
CA ASP A 32 -13.93 -33.56 -8.61
C ASP A 32 -13.25 -33.06 -7.33
N ILE A 33 -12.76 -33.96 -6.49
CA ILE A 33 -12.01 -33.64 -5.26
C ILE A 33 -10.65 -33.00 -5.60
N ASP A 34 -9.94 -33.55 -6.60
CA ASP A 34 -8.67 -33.00 -7.08
C ASP A 34 -8.86 -31.57 -7.61
N ARG A 35 -9.93 -31.34 -8.37
CA ARG A 35 -10.30 -30.02 -8.86
C ARG A 35 -10.61 -29.04 -7.73
N GLN A 36 -11.35 -29.46 -6.69
CA GLN A 36 -11.62 -28.60 -5.54
C GLN A 36 -10.34 -28.13 -4.85
N LEU A 37 -9.33 -28.99 -4.77
CA LEU A 37 -8.05 -28.67 -4.16
C LEU A 37 -7.25 -27.66 -5.03
N GLU A 38 -7.31 -27.82 -6.34
CA GLU A 38 -6.65 -26.91 -7.28
C GLU A 38 -7.36 -25.53 -7.37
N ASP A 39 -8.70 -25.54 -7.37
CA ASP A 39 -9.51 -24.32 -7.30
C ASP A 39 -9.22 -23.54 -6.01
N PHE A 40 -9.03 -24.24 -4.88
CA PHE A 40 -8.63 -23.63 -3.62
C PHE A 40 -7.27 -22.94 -3.70
N ARG A 41 -6.25 -23.62 -4.25
CA ARG A 41 -4.91 -23.02 -4.46
C ARG A 41 -4.97 -21.78 -5.34
N SER A 42 -5.65 -21.91 -6.48
CA SER A 42 -5.78 -20.84 -7.46
C SER A 42 -6.50 -19.63 -6.89
N SER A 43 -7.60 -19.87 -6.15
CA SER A 43 -8.37 -18.81 -5.48
C SER A 43 -7.55 -18.08 -4.42
N TYR A 44 -6.81 -18.82 -3.58
CA TYR A 44 -5.95 -18.21 -2.56
C TYR A 44 -4.79 -17.42 -3.19
N ALA A 45 -4.14 -17.95 -4.22
CA ALA A 45 -3.08 -17.25 -4.95
C ALA A 45 -3.60 -15.97 -5.63
N LEU A 46 -4.78 -16.02 -6.24
CA LEU A 46 -5.42 -14.85 -6.86
C LEU A 46 -5.69 -13.77 -5.83
N ARG A 47 -6.25 -14.12 -4.66
CA ARG A 47 -6.48 -13.17 -3.56
C ARG A 47 -5.19 -12.49 -3.12
N LEU A 48 -4.10 -13.26 -2.99
CA LEU A 48 -2.79 -12.70 -2.66
C LEU A 48 -2.25 -11.75 -3.74
N SER A 49 -2.44 -12.06 -5.03
CA SER A 49 -1.99 -11.18 -6.12
C SER A 49 -2.64 -9.79 -6.11
N VAL A 50 -3.87 -9.68 -5.61
CA VAL A 50 -4.55 -8.38 -5.45
C VAL A 50 -3.81 -7.51 -4.45
N ILE A 51 -3.32 -8.07 -3.35
CA ILE A 51 -2.52 -7.35 -2.35
C ILE A 51 -1.18 -6.91 -2.97
N GLU A 52 -0.57 -7.75 -3.78
CA GLU A 52 0.68 -7.43 -4.48
C GLU A 52 0.52 -6.28 -5.49
N ALA A 53 -0.64 -6.17 -6.16
CA ALA A 53 -0.90 -5.08 -7.10
C ALA A 53 -0.86 -3.69 -6.43
N TYR A 54 -1.25 -3.58 -5.16
CA TYR A 54 -1.18 -2.32 -4.43
C TYR A 54 0.27 -1.88 -4.14
N ASP A 55 1.29 -2.76 -4.24
CA ASP A 55 2.72 -2.38 -4.10
C ASP A 55 3.11 -1.31 -5.14
N GLN A 56 2.56 -1.41 -6.35
CA GLN A 56 2.78 -0.42 -7.41
C GLN A 56 2.23 0.95 -7.02
N ILE A 57 1.05 0.98 -6.38
CA ILE A 57 0.40 2.23 -5.95
C ILE A 57 1.25 2.95 -4.90
N VAL A 58 1.82 2.23 -3.94
CA VAL A 58 2.71 2.80 -2.92
C VAL A 58 3.99 3.33 -3.56
N ALA A 59 4.60 2.56 -4.47
CA ALA A 59 5.82 2.96 -5.17
C ALA A 59 5.60 4.22 -6.02
N ASP A 60 4.48 4.29 -6.75
CA ASP A 60 4.14 5.45 -7.58
C ASP A 60 3.89 6.69 -6.73
N LYS A 61 3.26 6.55 -5.57
CA LYS A 61 3.00 7.67 -4.66
C LYS A 61 4.27 8.20 -4.00
N LEU A 62 5.19 7.32 -3.62
CA LEU A 62 6.51 7.72 -3.13
C LEU A 62 7.29 8.47 -4.22
N LYS A 63 7.27 7.97 -5.45
CA LYS A 63 7.89 8.63 -6.60
C LYS A 63 7.24 9.98 -6.93
N GLU A 64 5.91 10.09 -6.87
CA GLU A 64 5.18 11.35 -7.07
C GLU A 64 5.64 12.41 -6.07
N MET A 65 5.84 12.01 -4.81
CA MET A 65 6.29 12.92 -3.76
C MET A 65 7.77 13.30 -3.92
N GLU A 66 8.66 12.36 -4.27
CA GLU A 66 10.05 12.68 -4.61
C GLU A 66 10.11 13.71 -5.76
N ASN A 67 9.32 13.51 -6.81
CA ASN A 67 9.24 14.44 -7.94
C ASN A 67 8.71 15.83 -7.55
N LYS A 68 7.96 15.97 -6.46
CA LYS A 68 7.52 17.26 -5.93
C LYS A 68 8.61 17.95 -5.11
N PHE A 69 9.44 17.19 -4.39
CA PHE A 69 10.48 17.75 -3.53
C PHE A 69 11.76 18.11 -4.29
N TYR A 70 12.16 17.33 -5.30
CA TYR A 70 13.37 17.61 -6.08
C TYR A 70 13.44 19.04 -6.66
N PRO A 71 12.37 19.58 -7.29
CA PRO A 71 12.40 20.95 -7.77
C PRO A 71 12.50 21.97 -6.64
N LEU A 72 11.93 21.69 -5.45
CA LEU A 72 11.97 22.61 -4.32
C LEU A 72 13.38 22.76 -3.76
N GLU A 73 14.15 21.66 -3.69
CA GLU A 73 15.57 21.65 -3.31
C GLU A 73 16.41 22.59 -4.22
N MET A 74 16.02 22.78 -5.49
CA MET A 74 16.77 23.60 -6.44
C MET A 74 16.39 25.10 -6.47
N LEU A 75 15.33 25.51 -5.76
CA LEU A 75 14.80 26.89 -5.88
C LEU A 75 15.54 27.92 -5.02
N ASN A 76 15.84 27.62 -3.76
CA ASN A 76 16.62 28.47 -2.86
C ASN A 76 17.17 27.68 -1.64
N GLU A 77 18.11 28.27 -0.90
CA GLU A 77 18.74 27.65 0.29
C GLU A 77 17.74 27.33 1.42
N VAL A 78 16.64 28.09 1.52
CA VAL A 78 15.60 27.88 2.55
C VAL A 78 14.79 26.62 2.24
N ASN A 79 14.43 26.42 0.98
CA ASN A 79 13.70 25.26 0.51
C ASN A 79 14.57 24.01 0.63
N ASP A 80 15.85 24.11 0.27
CA ASP A 80 16.83 23.02 0.44
C ASP A 80 16.92 22.60 1.92
N PHE A 81 17.12 23.57 2.83
CA PHE A 81 17.13 23.32 4.27
C PHE A 81 15.84 22.65 4.77
N CYS A 82 14.68 23.14 4.33
CA CYS A 82 13.39 22.60 4.76
C CYS A 82 13.16 21.17 4.25
N VAL A 83 13.59 20.86 3.02
CA VAL A 83 13.46 19.51 2.47
C VAL A 83 14.45 18.56 3.15
N GLU A 84 15.73 18.94 3.31
CA GLU A 84 16.72 18.11 4.03
C GLU A 84 16.28 17.77 5.46
N LYS A 85 15.75 18.76 6.19
CA LYS A 85 15.33 18.61 7.60
C LYS A 85 14.24 17.55 7.81
N TYR A 86 13.36 17.35 6.82
CA TYR A 86 12.22 16.45 6.94
C TYR A 86 12.31 15.22 6.02
N ARG A 87 13.41 15.08 5.28
CA ARG A 87 13.66 13.97 4.35
C ARG A 87 13.72 12.62 5.05
N ASP A 88 14.24 12.59 6.26
CA ASP A 88 14.37 11.39 7.11
C ASP A 88 13.01 10.87 7.61
N LYS A 89 11.99 11.73 7.68
CA LYS A 89 10.62 11.33 8.02
C LYS A 89 9.89 10.59 6.91
N ILE A 90 10.38 10.71 5.68
CA ILE A 90 9.80 10.02 4.53
C ILE A 90 10.27 8.56 4.54
N PRO A 91 9.34 7.58 4.59
CA PRO A 91 9.71 6.18 4.54
C PRO A 91 10.44 5.84 3.23
N ILE A 92 11.56 5.13 3.34
CA ILE A 92 12.34 4.70 2.19
C ILE A 92 11.53 3.66 1.40
N ALA A 93 11.28 3.93 0.12
CA ALA A 93 10.47 3.07 -0.75
C ALA A 93 10.92 1.61 -0.77
N HIS A 94 12.24 1.38 -0.79
CA HIS A 94 12.80 0.04 -0.75
C HIS A 94 12.44 -0.71 0.55
N THR A 95 12.46 -0.03 1.70
CA THR A 95 12.14 -0.64 3.00
C THR A 95 10.67 -1.02 3.08
N VAL A 96 9.77 -0.11 2.67
CA VAL A 96 8.32 -0.39 2.63
C VAL A 96 8.05 -1.59 1.73
N LYS A 97 8.61 -1.60 0.52
CA LYS A 97 8.49 -2.71 -0.43
C LYS A 97 9.01 -4.04 0.12
N SER A 98 10.15 -4.03 0.82
CA SER A 98 10.71 -5.24 1.43
C SER A 98 9.80 -5.81 2.53
N ASN A 99 9.23 -4.94 3.36
CA ASN A 99 8.31 -5.35 4.42
C ASN A 99 7.03 -5.97 3.86
N LEU A 100 6.47 -5.36 2.82
CA LEU A 100 5.29 -5.88 2.12
C LEU A 100 5.58 -7.23 1.44
N LYS A 101 6.75 -7.39 0.79
CA LYS A 101 7.14 -8.69 0.20
C LYS A 101 7.28 -9.80 1.23
N GLU A 102 7.81 -9.49 2.41
CA GLU A 102 7.98 -10.49 3.46
C GLU A 102 6.64 -10.97 4.03
N SER A 103 5.64 -10.09 4.18
CA SER A 103 4.29 -10.51 4.60
C SER A 103 3.64 -11.41 3.55
N MET A 104 3.78 -11.07 2.26
CA MET A 104 3.27 -11.87 1.15
C MET A 104 3.94 -13.25 1.06
N ARG A 105 5.25 -13.31 1.29
CA ARG A 105 6.00 -14.58 1.34
C ARG A 105 5.51 -15.48 2.47
N LYS A 106 5.26 -14.93 3.65
CA LYS A 106 4.68 -15.66 4.79
C LYS A 106 3.29 -16.20 4.46
N ALA A 107 2.41 -15.36 3.93
CA ALA A 107 1.06 -15.77 3.54
C ALA A 107 1.06 -16.85 2.46
N SER A 108 1.95 -16.74 1.47
CA SER A 108 2.12 -17.74 0.41
C SER A 108 2.65 -19.07 0.94
N SER A 109 3.65 -19.03 1.83
CA SER A 109 4.22 -20.24 2.44
C SER A 109 3.23 -20.98 3.34
N ALA A 110 2.20 -20.31 3.85
CA ALA A 110 1.15 -20.93 4.65
C ALA A 110 0.25 -21.86 3.81
N LEU A 111 0.12 -21.62 2.50
CA LEU A 111 -0.71 -22.44 1.61
C LEU A 111 -0.28 -23.91 1.63
N SER A 112 1.02 -24.19 1.58
CA SER A 112 1.52 -25.57 1.60
C SER A 112 1.15 -26.30 2.88
N ALA A 113 1.07 -25.59 4.02
CA ALA A 113 0.64 -26.19 5.27
C ALA A 113 -0.88 -26.47 5.28
N MET A 114 -1.68 -25.60 4.67
CA MET A 114 -3.13 -25.75 4.57
C MET A 114 -3.53 -26.94 3.71
N VAL A 115 -2.87 -27.15 2.57
CA VAL A 115 -3.26 -28.19 1.59
C VAL A 115 -2.67 -29.57 1.88
N LYS A 116 -1.65 -29.66 2.74
CA LYS A 116 -0.95 -30.93 2.99
C LYS A 116 -1.87 -32.07 3.44
N ASN A 117 -2.71 -31.81 4.45
CA ASN A 117 -3.62 -32.82 4.99
C ASN A 117 -4.67 -33.30 3.94
N PRO A 118 -5.36 -32.40 3.22
CA PRO A 118 -6.29 -32.84 2.18
C PRO A 118 -5.58 -33.54 1.00
N GLU A 119 -4.36 -33.14 0.65
CA GLU A 119 -3.54 -33.87 -0.34
C GLU A 119 -3.19 -35.29 0.11
N ASP A 120 -2.75 -35.46 1.36
CA ASP A 120 -2.43 -36.77 1.92
C ASP A 120 -3.67 -37.68 1.93
N THR A 121 -4.83 -37.12 2.30
CA THR A 121 -6.11 -37.84 2.27
C THR A 121 -6.50 -38.25 0.85
N LEU A 122 -6.41 -37.35 -0.13
CA LEU A 122 -6.66 -37.64 -1.55
C LEU A 122 -5.71 -38.73 -2.08
N LYS A 123 -4.42 -38.66 -1.72
CA LYS A 123 -3.43 -39.69 -2.08
C LYS A 123 -3.77 -41.05 -1.49
N ASN A 124 -4.24 -41.08 -0.23
CA ASN A 124 -4.70 -42.31 0.41
C ASN A 124 -5.93 -42.90 -0.31
N MET A 125 -6.91 -42.08 -0.67
CA MET A 125 -8.06 -42.54 -1.45
C MET A 125 -7.64 -43.14 -2.80
N ARG A 126 -6.72 -42.48 -3.52
CA ARG A 126 -6.17 -42.97 -4.79
C ARG A 126 -5.46 -44.31 -4.63
N ASN A 127 -4.68 -44.51 -3.57
CA ASN A 127 -3.92 -45.74 -3.36
C ASN A 127 -4.80 -46.95 -2.97
N HIS A 128 -5.94 -46.71 -2.33
CA HIS A 128 -6.81 -47.77 -1.84
C HIS A 128 -8.02 -48.07 -2.73
N PHE A 129 -8.10 -47.47 -3.93
CA PHE A 129 -9.28 -47.52 -4.81
C PHE A 129 -9.74 -48.93 -5.21
N ILE A 130 -8.81 -49.88 -5.40
CA ILE A 130 -9.14 -51.25 -5.83
C ILE A 130 -9.64 -52.11 -4.66
N LYS A 131 -9.33 -51.71 -3.42
CA LYS A 131 -9.51 -52.55 -2.21
C LYS A 131 -10.52 -51.97 -1.21
N ALA A 132 -11.01 -50.76 -1.45
CA ALA A 132 -11.85 -50.03 -0.52
C ALA A 132 -13.33 -50.41 -0.66
N THR A 133 -14.00 -50.57 0.48
CA THR A 133 -15.47 -50.59 0.56
C THR A 133 -16.04 -49.18 0.49
N ASP A 134 -17.32 -49.06 0.11
CA ASP A 134 -18.05 -47.78 0.09
C ASP A 134 -17.89 -47.00 1.40
N THR A 135 -17.90 -47.69 2.54
CA THR A 135 -17.70 -47.08 3.87
C THR A 135 -16.33 -46.41 4.01
N TYR A 136 -15.25 -47.05 3.57
CA TYR A 136 -13.91 -46.46 3.64
C TYR A 136 -13.83 -45.18 2.79
N PHE A 137 -14.39 -45.22 1.59
CA PHE A 137 -14.41 -44.07 0.71
C PHE A 137 -15.19 -42.90 1.31
N ILE A 138 -16.41 -43.15 1.80
CA ILE A 138 -17.27 -42.14 2.42
C ILE A 138 -16.58 -41.51 3.65
N THR A 139 -15.95 -42.31 4.50
CA THR A 139 -15.22 -41.79 5.67
C THR A 139 -14.08 -40.87 5.27
N ASN A 140 -13.26 -41.28 4.29
CA ASN A 140 -12.17 -40.43 3.82
C ASN A 140 -12.69 -39.17 3.12
N LEU A 141 -13.82 -39.26 2.41
CA LEU A 141 -14.43 -38.11 1.74
C LEU A 141 -14.87 -37.07 2.76
N ASN A 142 -15.54 -37.51 3.83
CA ASN A 142 -15.93 -36.61 4.92
C ASN A 142 -14.70 -36.00 5.61
N ASN A 143 -13.62 -36.78 5.81
CA ASN A 143 -12.37 -36.26 6.35
C ASN A 143 -11.75 -35.20 5.43
N PHE A 144 -11.71 -35.44 4.13
CA PHE A 144 -11.23 -34.47 3.14
C PHE A 144 -12.05 -33.18 3.19
N LEU A 145 -13.38 -33.26 3.16
CA LEU A 145 -14.25 -32.10 3.19
C LEU A 145 -14.05 -31.27 4.48
N ASN A 146 -13.93 -31.94 5.62
CA ASN A 146 -13.64 -31.28 6.90
C ASN A 146 -12.26 -30.60 6.89
N GLN A 147 -11.25 -31.25 6.32
CA GLN A 147 -9.91 -30.67 6.17
C GLN A 147 -9.92 -29.48 5.22
N MET A 148 -10.66 -29.52 4.11
CA MET A 148 -10.83 -28.40 3.20
C MET A 148 -11.54 -27.21 3.87
N ASN A 149 -12.58 -27.47 4.67
CA ASN A 149 -13.24 -26.42 5.45
C ASN A 149 -12.29 -25.77 6.47
N SER A 150 -11.48 -26.58 7.16
CA SER A 150 -10.46 -26.08 8.07
C SER A 150 -9.39 -25.25 7.34
N ALA A 151 -8.92 -25.74 6.19
CA ALA A 151 -7.98 -25.04 5.32
C ALA A 151 -8.56 -23.71 4.82
N ALA A 152 -9.85 -23.66 4.48
CA ALA A 152 -10.54 -22.44 4.07
C ALA A 152 -10.61 -21.42 5.22
N CYS A 153 -10.92 -21.84 6.44
CA CYS A 153 -10.89 -20.97 7.62
C CYS A 153 -9.48 -20.41 7.86
N MET A 154 -8.47 -21.28 7.83
CA MET A 154 -7.06 -20.87 7.99
C MET A 154 -6.61 -19.91 6.88
N ALA A 155 -7.02 -20.15 5.64
CA ALA A 155 -6.71 -19.29 4.51
C ALA A 155 -7.31 -17.89 4.68
N ASN A 156 -8.56 -17.80 5.16
CA ASN A 156 -9.18 -16.52 5.48
C ASN A 156 -8.41 -15.78 6.57
N THR A 157 -8.10 -16.44 7.69
CA THR A 157 -7.31 -15.81 8.76
C THR A 157 -5.94 -15.34 8.27
N LYS A 158 -5.23 -16.15 7.46
CA LYS A 158 -3.90 -15.78 6.95
C LYS A 158 -3.96 -14.67 5.91
N PHE A 159 -5.03 -14.63 5.13
CA PHE A 159 -5.30 -13.52 4.21
C PHE A 159 -5.57 -12.23 4.98
N ASP A 160 -6.42 -12.29 6.01
CA ASP A 160 -6.77 -11.14 6.84
C ASP A 160 -5.52 -10.62 7.58
N ASP A 161 -4.71 -11.52 8.18
CA ASP A 161 -3.41 -11.18 8.78
C ASP A 161 -2.50 -10.43 7.79
N ALA A 162 -2.43 -10.91 6.55
CA ALA A 162 -1.61 -10.30 5.50
C ALA A 162 -2.16 -8.95 5.07
N PHE A 163 -3.47 -8.84 4.93
CA PHE A 163 -4.18 -7.62 4.54
C PHE A 163 -4.12 -6.53 5.62
N ASP A 164 -4.23 -6.90 6.89
CA ASP A 164 -4.12 -5.98 8.03
C ASP A 164 -2.70 -5.43 8.14
N TYR A 165 -1.69 -6.30 8.05
CA TYR A 165 -0.29 -5.86 8.03
C TYR A 165 -0.02 -4.95 6.83
N TYR A 166 -0.54 -5.31 5.66
CA TYR A 166 -0.43 -4.52 4.45
C TYR A 166 -1.02 -3.11 4.63
N SER A 167 -2.27 -3.05 5.09
CA SER A 167 -2.99 -1.81 5.34
C SER A 167 -2.26 -0.93 6.34
N MET A 168 -1.77 -1.51 7.45
CA MET A 168 -0.99 -0.79 8.45
C MET A 168 0.26 -0.12 7.85
N GLN A 169 1.03 -0.85 7.03
CA GLN A 169 2.23 -0.32 6.39
C GLN A 169 1.89 0.82 5.41
N ILE A 170 0.83 0.65 4.62
CA ILE A 170 0.36 1.68 3.69
C ILE A 170 -0.09 2.93 4.42
N TYR A 171 -0.98 2.81 5.40
CA TYR A 171 -1.53 3.95 6.11
C TYR A 171 -0.43 4.71 6.85
N ALA A 172 0.49 4.00 7.51
CA ALA A 172 1.65 4.62 8.13
C ALA A 172 2.51 5.37 7.11
N THR A 173 2.72 4.78 5.92
CA THR A 173 3.47 5.41 4.85
C THR A 173 2.80 6.69 4.36
N PHE A 174 1.50 6.64 4.03
CA PHE A 174 0.78 7.82 3.56
C PHE A 174 0.68 8.92 4.61
N THR A 175 0.49 8.58 5.88
CA THR A 175 0.49 9.55 6.98
C THR A 175 1.86 10.22 7.08
N ALA A 176 2.96 9.46 7.09
CA ALA A 176 4.31 10.01 7.15
C ALA A 176 4.61 10.93 5.95
N ILE A 177 4.16 10.56 4.75
CA ILE A 177 4.26 11.42 3.55
C ILE A 177 3.49 12.72 3.74
N GLY A 178 2.24 12.64 4.20
CA GLY A 178 1.38 13.81 4.41
C GLY A 178 1.94 14.75 5.48
N GLU A 179 2.45 14.19 6.58
CA GLU A 179 3.13 14.94 7.64
C GLU A 179 4.40 15.62 7.15
N ALA A 180 5.28 14.88 6.44
CA ALA A 180 6.51 15.45 5.88
C ALA A 180 6.21 16.59 4.89
N ALA A 181 5.24 16.41 3.99
CA ALA A 181 4.81 17.47 3.08
C ALA A 181 4.25 18.68 3.83
N GLY A 182 3.46 18.47 4.89
CA GLY A 182 2.95 19.53 5.75
C GLY A 182 4.06 20.28 6.47
N PHE A 183 5.05 19.56 7.03
CA PHE A 183 6.20 20.16 7.69
C PHE A 183 7.08 20.98 6.73
N ILE A 184 7.35 20.45 5.53
CA ILE A 184 8.08 21.18 4.48
C ILE A 184 7.32 22.45 4.09
N SER A 185 6.01 22.36 3.86
CA SER A 185 5.18 23.52 3.53
C SER A 185 5.17 24.58 4.64
N ASN A 186 5.09 24.16 5.90
CA ASN A 186 5.13 25.06 7.05
C ASN A 186 6.50 25.72 7.18
N CYS A 187 7.57 24.95 7.01
CA CYS A 187 8.94 25.44 7.04
C CYS A 187 9.20 26.47 5.93
N MET A 188 8.78 26.18 4.69
CA MET A 188 8.87 27.12 3.56
C MET A 188 8.05 28.39 3.78
N ALA A 189 6.91 28.30 4.47
CA ALA A 189 6.11 29.46 4.88
C ALA A 189 6.69 30.21 6.10
N GLY A 190 7.90 29.87 6.56
CA GLY A 190 8.61 30.57 7.62
C GLY A 190 8.16 30.24 9.05
N HIS A 191 7.27 29.25 9.23
CA HIS A 191 6.74 28.90 10.55
C HIS A 191 7.77 28.25 11.48
N ASP A 192 8.79 27.59 10.92
CA ASP A 192 9.86 26.96 11.71
C ASP A 192 11.00 27.93 12.06
N VAL A 193 11.09 29.06 11.34
CA VAL A 193 12.18 30.03 11.46
C VAL A 193 11.76 31.20 12.38
N CYS A 194 10.48 31.57 12.38
CA CYS A 194 9.93 32.56 13.30
C CYS A 194 9.23 31.84 14.48
N SER A 195 9.86 31.75 15.65
CA SER A 195 9.19 31.27 16.87
C SER A 195 8.10 32.27 17.28
N PRO A 196 6.87 31.82 17.68
CA PRO A 196 5.83 32.74 18.12
C PRO A 196 6.28 33.48 19.39
N CYS A 197 6.00 34.78 19.46
CA CYS A 197 6.18 35.54 20.69
C CYS A 197 5.18 35.08 21.77
N ASN A 198 5.58 35.18 23.03
CA ASN A 198 4.84 34.68 24.19
C ASN A 198 3.39 35.21 24.33
N ASP A 199 3.07 36.31 23.64
CA ASP A 199 1.80 37.03 23.80
C ASP A 199 0.92 37.02 22.53
N GLU A 200 1.27 36.26 21.49
CA GLU A 200 0.51 36.23 20.25
C GLU A 200 -0.26 34.93 20.04
N ASN A 201 -1.50 35.06 19.56
CA ASN A 201 -2.36 33.93 19.26
C ASN A 201 -1.78 33.13 18.08
N LEU A 202 -1.35 31.88 18.33
CA LEU A 202 -0.75 30.97 17.33
C LEU A 202 -1.54 30.87 16.00
N SER A 203 -2.84 31.15 16.04
CA SER A 203 -3.71 31.11 14.85
C SER A 203 -3.58 32.36 13.95
N ALA A 204 -3.09 33.48 14.47
CA ALA A 204 -2.98 34.77 13.78
C ALA A 204 -1.58 35.05 13.21
N VAL A 205 -0.53 34.43 13.77
CA VAL A 205 0.89 34.62 13.40
C VAL A 205 1.35 33.61 12.34
N LYS A 206 0.43 33.10 11.51
CA LYS A 206 0.81 32.11 10.50
C LYS A 206 1.81 32.72 9.50
N GLY A 207 3.08 32.36 9.62
CA GLY A 207 4.16 32.71 8.68
C GLY A 207 4.72 34.13 8.82
N ARG A 208 4.62 34.77 10.00
CA ARG A 208 5.22 36.10 10.23
C ARG A 208 6.24 36.09 11.35
N CYS A 209 7.30 36.85 11.15
CA CYS A 209 8.26 37.11 12.21
C CYS A 209 7.76 38.19 13.17
N PRO A 210 8.08 38.08 14.48
CA PRO A 210 7.66 39.06 15.47
C PRO A 210 8.13 40.47 15.12
N TYR A 211 9.34 40.54 14.57
CA TYR A 211 9.88 41.75 14.00
C TYR A 211 9.54 41.77 12.52
N HIS A 212 8.72 42.72 12.13
CA HIS A 212 8.45 43.03 10.74
C HIS A 212 8.87 44.48 10.47
N MET A 213 9.45 44.69 9.30
CA MET A 213 9.70 46.03 8.79
C MET A 213 9.16 46.12 7.38
N ALA A 214 8.51 47.24 7.07
CA ALA A 214 8.06 47.56 5.72
C ALA A 214 9.01 48.61 5.16
N TRP A 215 9.67 48.29 4.05
CA TRP A 215 10.57 49.22 3.38
C TRP A 215 9.90 49.73 2.11
N HIS A 216 9.51 51.00 2.12
CA HIS A 216 9.00 51.68 0.92
C HIS A 216 10.21 52.10 0.08
N LEU A 217 10.33 51.50 -1.11
CA LEU A 217 11.41 51.81 -2.04
C LEU A 217 11.28 53.20 -2.68
N GLU A 218 10.15 53.86 -2.48
CA GLU A 218 9.86 55.21 -3.01
C GLU A 218 10.22 56.33 -2.06
N ASP A 219 10.22 56.06 -0.75
CA ASP A 219 10.53 57.05 0.28
C ASP A 219 12.05 57.21 0.49
N ASP A 220 12.84 56.28 -0.04
CA ASP A 220 14.30 56.37 -0.03
C ASP A 220 14.80 56.98 -1.34
N ASP A 221 15.69 57.98 -1.20
CA ASP A 221 16.40 58.58 -2.31
C ASP A 221 17.40 57.58 -2.92
N LEU A 222 16.90 56.73 -3.82
CA LEU A 222 17.70 55.79 -4.60
C LEU A 222 18.66 56.50 -5.59
N SER A 223 18.61 57.83 -5.68
CA SER A 223 19.53 58.64 -6.50
C SER A 223 20.75 59.16 -5.73
N GLY A 224 20.79 58.99 -4.41
CA GLY A 224 21.94 59.32 -3.57
C GLY A 224 23.05 58.26 -3.62
N GLU A 225 24.31 58.67 -3.44
CA GLU A 225 25.47 57.75 -3.38
C GLU A 225 25.43 56.79 -2.17
N THR A 226 24.56 57.04 -1.18
CA THR A 226 24.41 56.22 0.02
C THR A 226 22.95 56.01 0.39
N ILE A 227 22.54 54.75 0.54
CA ILE A 227 21.21 54.35 1.03
C ILE A 227 21.23 54.31 2.56
N PHE A 228 20.15 54.78 3.21
CA PHE A 228 20.00 54.72 4.67
C PHE A 228 19.98 53.26 5.13
N ASN A 229 20.75 52.91 6.16
CA ASN A 229 20.79 51.53 6.64
C ASN A 229 19.44 51.13 7.28
N PRO A 230 18.63 50.29 6.62
CA PRO A 230 17.31 49.87 7.12
C PRO A 230 17.43 48.99 8.37
N PHE A 231 18.63 48.47 8.65
CA PHE A 231 18.92 47.59 9.78
C PHE A 231 19.37 48.32 11.05
N LYS A 232 19.32 49.66 11.05
CA LYS A 232 19.76 50.47 12.18
C LYS A 232 18.85 50.25 13.39
N GLY A 233 19.37 49.59 14.42
CA GLY A 233 18.65 49.30 15.67
C GLY A 233 18.39 47.81 15.89
N ILE A 234 18.66 46.95 14.91
CA ILE A 234 18.61 45.50 15.09
C ILE A 234 19.86 45.05 15.84
N ASN A 235 19.67 44.39 16.97
CA ASN A 235 20.76 43.82 17.75
C ASN A 235 20.92 42.30 17.46
N LYS A 236 22.02 41.72 17.94
CA LYS A 236 22.32 40.28 17.83
C LYS A 236 21.33 39.34 18.53
N THR A 237 20.40 39.85 19.33
CA THR A 237 19.36 39.07 20.01
C THR A 237 18.01 39.10 19.28
N THR A 238 17.92 39.68 18.09
CA THR A 238 16.70 39.66 17.27
C THR A 238 16.60 38.29 16.59
N PRO A 239 15.65 37.42 16.97
CA PRO A 239 15.65 36.01 16.56
C PRO A 239 15.27 35.82 15.10
N CYS A 240 14.31 36.61 14.58
CA CYS A 240 13.98 36.61 13.16
C CYS A 240 13.29 37.93 12.75
N LEU A 241 13.60 38.42 11.55
CA LEU A 241 13.08 39.67 10.98
C LEU A 241 12.49 39.40 9.60
N GLN A 242 11.25 39.84 9.38
CA GLN A 242 10.62 39.85 8.08
C GLN A 242 10.69 41.26 7.48
N ILE A 243 11.22 41.37 6.27
CA ILE A 243 11.29 42.64 5.53
C ILE A 243 10.29 42.55 4.38
N ASN A 244 9.31 43.45 4.37
CA ASN A 244 8.34 43.56 3.30
C ASN A 244 8.71 44.77 2.44
N PHE A 245 9.13 44.52 1.21
CA PHE A 245 9.37 45.59 0.24
C PHE A 245 8.04 46.05 -0.35
N ILE A 246 7.77 47.35 -0.25
CA ILE A 246 6.58 47.97 -0.85
C ILE A 246 7.06 48.78 -2.04
N THR A 247 6.62 48.35 -3.23
CA THR A 247 6.75 49.08 -4.50
C THR A 247 5.35 49.49 -4.91
N ASN A 248 5.10 50.72 -5.36
CA ASN A 248 3.83 50.95 -6.06
C ASN A 248 3.81 50.08 -7.32
N ASP A 249 2.62 49.56 -7.58
CA ASP A 249 2.31 48.72 -8.70
C ASP A 249 2.96 49.19 -10.02
N PHE A 250 3.64 48.28 -10.72
CA PHE A 250 3.78 48.36 -12.18
C PHE A 250 2.39 48.18 -12.82
N VAL A 251 1.49 49.15 -12.62
CA VAL A 251 0.16 49.16 -13.24
C VAL A 251 0.06 50.43 -14.09
N ASN A 252 0.10 50.17 -15.40
CA ASN A 252 -0.38 50.99 -16.50
C ASN A 252 0.45 52.23 -16.88
N ASN A 253 1.37 52.04 -17.84
CA ASN A 253 1.37 52.81 -19.09
C ASN A 253 2.16 52.05 -20.16
N VAL A 254 1.56 50.97 -20.69
CA VAL A 254 1.79 50.60 -22.09
C VAL A 254 0.98 51.61 -22.92
N GLU A 255 1.56 52.78 -23.17
CA GLU A 255 1.22 53.52 -24.37
C GLU A 255 2.01 52.91 -25.53
N LEU A 256 1.42 51.88 -26.13
CA LEU A 256 1.65 51.57 -27.53
C LEU A 256 1.12 52.75 -28.34
N ASN A 257 1.99 53.68 -28.72
CA ASN A 257 1.69 54.65 -29.76
C ASN A 257 2.89 54.79 -30.71
N LYS A 258 2.73 54.10 -31.86
CA LYS A 258 3.31 54.31 -33.20
C LYS A 258 4.80 54.65 -33.35
#